data_AF-A0A143XHD0-F1
#
_entry.id   AF-A0A143XHD0-F1
#
_cell.length_a   1.000
_cell.length_b   1.000
_cell.length_c   1.000
_cell.angle_alpha   90.00
_cell.angle_beta   90.00
_cell.angle_gamma   90.00
#
_symmetry.space_group_name_H-M   'P 1'
#
loop_
_entity.id
_entity.type
_entity.pdbx_description
1 polymer ?
#
loop_
_entity_poly.entity_id
_entity_poly.type
_entity_poly.pdbx_seq_one_letter_code
_entity_poly.pdbx_strand_id
1 'polypeptide(L)'
;MGKPLTVHLHLNPRAEALRSFALALPGRFDAQGGPLHDGRNRIKAFETPCGKVAVKRYGTPNRLNRIVYSFLRKGKARLCA
;
A
#
# COMPACT_ATOMS: atom_id res chain seq x y z
N MET A 1 -18.35 -7.99 -21.07
CA MET A 1 -17.56 -8.99 -20.31
C MET A 1 -16.30 -8.29 -19.78
N GLY A 2 -16.29 -7.92 -18.49
CA GLY A 2 -15.18 -7.20 -17.88
C GLY A 2 -13.94 -8.08 -17.80
N LYS A 3 -12.78 -7.57 -18.25
CA LYS A 3 -11.49 -8.27 -18.16
C LYS A 3 -11.25 -8.73 -16.71
N PRO A 4 -10.87 -10.00 -16.46
CA PRO A 4 -10.44 -10.39 -15.13
C PRO A 4 -9.21 -9.54 -14.79
N LEU A 5 -9.32 -8.71 -13.76
CA LEU A 5 -8.18 -8.00 -13.21
C LEU A 5 -7.25 -9.08 -12.64
N THR A 6 -6.14 -9.35 -13.33
CA THR A 6 -5.10 -10.28 -12.83
C THR A 6 -4.47 -9.67 -11.59
N VAL A 7 -5.02 -10.00 -10.42
CA VAL A 7 -4.48 -9.57 -9.13
C VAL A 7 -3.38 -10.54 -8.71
N HIS A 8 -2.13 -10.09 -8.73
CA HIS A 8 -1.03 -10.83 -8.10
C HIS A 8 -1.19 -10.76 -6.58
N LEU A 9 -1.78 -11.80 -6.00
CA LEU A 9 -2.06 -11.91 -4.58
C LEU A 9 -1.08 -12.91 -3.95
N HIS A 10 -0.20 -12.42 -3.09
CA HIS A 10 0.66 -13.25 -2.26
C HIS A 10 0.11 -13.23 -0.83
N LEU A 11 -0.26 -14.39 -0.29
CA LEU A 11 -0.79 -14.55 1.06
C LEU A 11 0.10 -15.49 1.86
N ASN A 12 0.24 -15.18 3.15
CA ASN A 12 0.84 -16.11 4.10
C ASN A 12 -0.22 -17.20 4.41
N PRO A 13 0.13 -18.50 4.48
CA PRO A 13 -0.80 -19.57 4.84
C PRO A 13 -1.57 -19.33 6.15
N ARG A 14 -0.99 -18.60 7.12
CA ARG A 14 -1.69 -18.21 8.37
C ARG A 14 -2.80 -17.18 8.16
N ALA A 15 -2.78 -16.49 7.03
CA ALA A 15 -3.73 -15.47 6.63
C ALA A 15 -4.68 -15.94 5.51
N GLU A 16 -4.75 -17.25 5.24
CA GLU A 16 -5.65 -17.83 4.23
C GLU A 16 -7.12 -17.43 4.48
N ALA A 17 -7.53 -17.33 5.74
CA ALA A 17 -8.86 -16.86 6.15
C ALA A 17 -9.18 -15.42 5.67
N LEU A 18 -8.16 -14.61 5.41
CA LEU A 18 -8.28 -13.23 4.91
C LEU A 18 -8.21 -13.18 3.37
N ARG A 19 -8.14 -14.31 2.66
CA ARG A 19 -8.05 -14.34 1.19
C ARG A 19 -9.23 -13.66 0.50
N SER A 20 -10.45 -13.96 0.95
CA SER A 20 -11.67 -13.33 0.44
C SER A 20 -11.67 -11.81 0.69
N PHE A 21 -11.14 -11.37 1.83
CA PHE A 21 -10.96 -9.96 2.14
C PHE A 21 -9.91 -9.31 1.25
N ALA A 22 -8.76 -9.97 1.02
CA ALA A 22 -7.68 -9.52 0.16
C ALA A 22 -8.10 -9.39 -1.32
N LEU A 23 -8.99 -10.25 -1.80
CA LEU A 23 -9.56 -10.16 -3.14
C LEU A 23 -10.58 -9.00 -3.27
N ALA A 24 -11.35 -8.72 -2.21
CA ALA A 24 -12.32 -7.62 -2.19
C ALA A 24 -11.67 -6.25 -1.90
N LEU A 25 -10.46 -6.25 -1.35
CA LEU A 25 -9.71 -5.08 -0.91
C LEU A 25 -9.51 -4.00 -1.98
N PRO A 26 -9.15 -4.31 -3.25
CA PRO A 26 -8.97 -3.29 -4.29
C PRO A 26 -10.23 -2.44 -4.54
N GLY A 27 -11.42 -3.05 -4.43
CA GLY A 27 -12.70 -2.35 -4.58
C GLY A 27 -13.21 -1.71 -3.28
N ARG A 28 -12.96 -2.34 -2.13
CA ARG A 28 -13.42 -1.84 -0.82
C ARG A 28 -12.52 -0.79 -0.20
N PHE A 29 -11.22 -0.75 -0.54
CA PHE A 29 -10.28 0.19 0.08
C PHE A 29 -10.61 1.65 -0.21
N ASP A 30 -11.21 1.94 -1.37
CA ASP A 30 -11.63 3.30 -1.71
C ASP A 30 -12.89 3.72 -0.92
N ALA A 31 -13.87 2.83 -0.81
CA ALA A 31 -15.18 3.11 -0.21
C ALA A 31 -15.29 2.86 1.30
N GLN A 32 -14.44 2.02 1.90
CA GLN A 32 -14.53 1.60 3.32
C GLN A 32 -13.18 1.70 4.05
N GLY A 33 -13.26 1.72 5.38
CA GLY A 33 -12.12 1.71 6.30
C GLY A 33 -11.89 3.07 6.98
N GLY A 34 -11.61 3.03 8.29
CA GLY A 34 -11.29 4.23 9.06
C GLY A 34 -9.91 4.78 8.65
N PRO A 35 -9.80 6.06 8.24
CA PRO A 35 -8.51 6.65 7.90
C PRO A 35 -7.63 6.70 9.14
N LEU A 36 -6.52 5.97 9.13
CA LEU A 36 -5.50 6.06 10.18
C LEU A 36 -4.40 7.04 9.77
N HIS A 37 -4.08 7.09 8.47
CA HIS A 37 -3.09 8.00 7.92
C HIS A 37 -3.34 8.28 6.43
N ASP A 38 -3.45 9.56 6.05
CA ASP A 38 -3.66 10.00 4.66
C ASP A 38 -2.45 10.80 4.15
N GLY A 39 -1.38 10.07 3.83
CA GLY A 39 -0.19 10.61 3.16
C GLY A 39 0.05 9.89 1.83
N ARG A 40 1.31 9.92 1.35
CA ARG A 40 1.70 9.13 0.16
C ARG A 40 1.41 7.63 0.33
N ASN A 41 1.56 7.11 1.55
CA ASN A 41 1.09 5.78 1.90
C ASN A 41 -0.21 5.95 2.68
N ARG A 42 -1.30 5.38 2.18
CA ARG A 42 -2.59 5.40 2.89
C ARG A 42 -2.68 4.20 3.80
N ILE A 43 -2.93 4.43 5.08
CA ILE A 43 -3.15 3.38 6.07
C ILE A 43 -4.59 3.49 6.54
N LYS A 44 -5.34 2.39 6.42
CA LYS A 44 -6.72 2.27 6.87
C LYS A 44 -6.85 1.06 7.77
N ALA A 45 -7.61 1.20 8.85
CA ALA A 45 -7.99 0.08 9.70
C ALA A 45 -9.30 -0.52 9.19
N PHE A 46 -9.34 -1.85 9.11
CA PHE A 46 -10.53 -2.62 8.74
C PHE A 46 -10.85 -3.60 9.85
N GLU A 47 -12.14 -3.73 10.15
CA GLU A 47 -12.64 -4.78 11.02
C GLU A 47 -12.97 -5.99 10.14
N THR A 48 -12.34 -7.12 10.44
CA THR A 48 -12.59 -8.40 9.79
C THR A 48 -13.05 -9.42 10.82
N PRO A 49 -13.67 -10.54 10.41
CA PRO A 49 -14.08 -11.59 11.34
C PRO A 49 -12.92 -12.17 12.16
N CYS A 50 -11.68 -12.05 11.66
CA CYS A 50 -10.47 -12.51 12.33
C CYS A 50 -9.83 -11.44 13.24
N GLY A 51 -10.45 -10.26 13.37
CA GLY A 51 -9.97 -9.15 14.19
C GLY A 51 -9.70 -7.87 13.38
N LYS A 52 -9.13 -6.88 14.07
CA LYS A 52 -8.80 -5.57 13.50
C LYS A 52 -7.49 -5.66 12.71
N VAL A 53 -7.55 -5.39 11.42
CA VAL A 53 -6.40 -5.46 10.51
C VAL A 53 -6.08 -4.08 9.94
N ALA A 54 -4.81 -3.69 10.01
CA ALA A 54 -4.30 -2.48 9.39
C ALA A 54 -3.87 -2.78 7.94
N VAL A 55 -4.48 -2.11 6.98
CA VAL A 55 -4.13 -2.23 5.56
C VAL A 55 -3.38 -0.99 5.11
N LYS A 56 -2.22 -1.20 4.50
CA LYS A 56 -1.35 -0.14 3.96
C LYS A 56 -1.32 -0.21 2.44
N ARG A 57 -1.77 0.86 1.78
CA ARG A 57 -1.62 1.07 0.33
C ARG A 57 -0.39 1.93 0.09
N TYR A 58 0.58 1.39 -0.65
CA TYR A 58 1.76 2.12 -1.08
C TYR A 58 1.44 3.01 -2.28
N GLY A 59 1.69 4.30 -2.16
CA GLY A 59 1.57 5.23 -3.27
C GLY A 59 2.80 5.14 -4.19
N THR A 60 2.54 5.01 -5.49
CA THR A 60 3.58 5.01 -6.53
C THR A 60 4.44 6.26 -6.38
N PRO A 61 5.79 6.14 -6.30
CA PRO A 61 6.66 7.31 -6.41
C PRO A 61 6.41 7.99 -7.74
N ASN A 62 6.11 9.29 -7.73
CA ASN A 62 6.10 10.08 -8.95
C ASN A 62 7.46 9.92 -9.65
N ARG A 63 7.47 9.59 -10.95
CA ARG A 63 8.70 9.38 -11.72
C ARG A 63 9.63 10.60 -11.66
N LEU A 64 9.04 11.80 -11.59
CA LEU A 64 9.77 13.06 -11.40
C LEU A 64 10.51 13.14 -10.06
N ASN A 65 9.91 12.67 -8.95
CA ASN A 65 10.62 12.58 -7.67
C ASN A 65 11.80 11.61 -7.74
N ARG A 66 11.70 10.52 -8.51
CA ARG A 66 12.81 9.59 -8.68
C ARG A 66 13.99 10.25 -9.41
N ILE A 67 13.71 11.05 -10.45
CA ILE A 67 14.74 11.80 -11.19
C ILE A 67 15.37 12.86 -10.29
N VAL A 68 14.58 13.70 -9.62
CA VAL A 68 15.10 14.73 -8.70
C VAL A 68 15.93 14.10 -7.57
N TYR A 69 15.50 12.98 -6.98
CA TYR A 69 16.30 12.30 -5.96
C TYR A 69 17.53 11.56 -6.51
N SER A 70 17.54 11.13 -7.78
CA SER A 70 18.72 10.54 -8.41
C SER A 70 19.77 11.59 -8.80
N PHE A 71 19.35 12.79 -9.21
CA PHE A 71 20.27 13.83 -9.70
C PHE A 71 20.60 14.93 -8.68
N LEU A 72 19.67 15.30 -7.79
CA LEU A 72 19.82 16.43 -6.85
C LEU A 72 19.96 16.02 -5.38
N ARG A 73 19.90 14.73 -5.06
CA ARG A 73 20.22 14.28 -3.69
C ARG A 73 21.73 14.43 -3.48
N LYS A 74 22.15 15.54 -2.88
CA LYS A 74 23.45 15.68 -2.24
C LYS A 74 23.71 14.42 -1.40
N GLY A 75 24.78 13.70 -1.72
CA GLY A 75 25.19 12.54 -0.94
C GLY A 75 25.27 12.92 0.53
N LYS A 76 24.82 12.04 1.43
CA LYS A 76 24.96 12.19 2.89
C LYS A 76 26.44 12.20 3.36
N ALA A 77 27.39 12.24 2.43
CA ALA A 77 28.82 12.25 2.64
C ALA A 77 29.43 13.63 2.34
N ARG A 78 28.76 14.73 2.71
CA ARG A 78 29.51 15.97 2.97
C ARG A 78 30.02 15.86 4.39
N LEU A 79 31.11 15.10 4.53
CA LEU A 79 31.99 15.17 5.67
C LEU A 79 32.32 16.66 5.86
N CYS A 80 32.12 17.19 7.05
CA CYS A 80 32.65 18.51 7.40
C CYS A 80 34.16 18.47 7.16
N ALA A 81 34.66 19.37 6.32
CA ALA A 81 36.05 19.78 6.25
C ALA A 81 36.05 21.30 6.08
#